data_AF-A0A352SNF8-F1
#
_entry.id   AF-A0A352SNF8-F1
#
_cell.length_a   1.000
_cell.length_b   1.000
_cell.length_c   1.000
_cell.angle_alpha   90.00
_cell.angle_beta   90.00
_cell.angle_gamma   90.00
#
_symmetry.space_group_name_H-M   'P 1'
#
loop_
_entity.id
_entity.type
_entity.pdbx_description
1 polymer ?
#
loop_
_entity_poly.entity_id
_entity_poly.type
_entity_poly.pdbx_seq_one_letter_code
_entity_poly.pdbx_strand_id
1 'polypeptide(L)'
;MGPSAALLAGLVLAGCANKADTVPCPPITAPVDTISAYQTTDEAGALIDMRFNGVSALCKVVGSGDIRMDVAIGMKLKRLDGGAVDDVVGITVGTAIVDAEDNVVANDRIIYRAGMSKEESLKYPVIDYRVTVNPDHRLVISLLPAP
;
A
#
# COMPACT_ATOMS: atom_id res chain seq x y z
N MET A 1 -60.47 16.46 33.07
CA MET A 1 -60.90 16.74 31.69
C MET A 1 -59.99 17.84 31.17
N GLY A 2 -59.06 17.72 30.24
CA GLY A 2 -58.44 16.65 29.45
C GLY A 2 -57.23 17.32 28.75
N PRO A 3 -56.13 16.62 28.44
CA PRO A 3 -54.90 17.23 27.90
C PRO A 3 -54.89 17.23 26.37
N SER A 4 -54.27 18.23 25.73
CA SER A 4 -53.80 18.31 24.30
C SER A 4 -53.73 19.80 23.92
N ALA A 5 -52.83 20.38 23.14
CA ALA A 5 -51.68 20.01 22.30
C ALA A 5 -50.85 21.33 22.22
N ALA A 6 -49.56 21.42 21.91
CA ALA A 6 -48.80 20.74 20.88
C ALA A 6 -47.30 20.85 21.20
N LEU A 7 -46.62 19.70 21.19
CA LEU A 7 -45.23 19.61 20.77
C LEU A 7 -45.18 19.90 19.27
N LEU A 8 -44.12 20.57 18.78
CA LEU A 8 -43.42 20.31 17.50
C LEU A 8 -42.66 21.56 17.04
N ALA A 9 -41.33 21.48 17.06
CA ALA A 9 -40.33 22.18 16.23
C ALA A 9 -39.08 22.50 17.10
N GLY A 10 -37.86 22.11 16.78
CA GLY A 10 -37.36 21.41 15.62
C GLY A 10 -36.11 20.63 15.98
N LEU A 11 -36.12 19.34 15.64
CA LEU A 11 -34.90 18.56 15.45
C LEU A 11 -34.35 18.90 14.07
N VAL A 12 -33.57 19.96 13.99
CA VAL A 12 -32.84 20.29 12.77
C VAL A 12 -31.62 19.36 12.70
N LEU A 13 -31.82 18.25 12.00
CA LEU A 13 -30.84 17.46 11.25
C LEU A 13 -29.37 17.80 11.51
N ALA A 14 -28.77 17.14 12.50
CA ALA A 14 -27.34 16.84 12.45
C ALA A 14 -27.13 15.86 11.29
N GLY A 15 -26.96 16.39 10.08
CA GLY A 15 -26.49 15.62 8.94
C GLY A 15 -25.10 15.11 9.27
N CYS A 16 -24.99 13.85 9.71
CA CYS A 16 -23.73 13.14 9.68
C CYS A 16 -23.26 13.14 8.23
N ALA A 17 -22.32 14.02 7.91
CA ALA A 17 -21.63 13.99 6.63
C ALA A 17 -21.14 12.56 6.41
N ASN A 18 -21.69 11.89 5.40
CA ASN A 18 -21.35 10.53 5.02
C ASN A 18 -19.84 10.45 4.76
N LYS A 19 -19.06 10.07 5.78
CA LYS A 19 -17.71 9.56 5.61
C LYS A 19 -17.86 8.33 4.75
N ALA A 20 -17.57 8.46 3.46
CA ALA A 20 -17.60 7.37 2.49
C ALA A 20 -17.12 6.06 3.14
N ASP A 21 -17.96 5.02 3.06
CA ASP A 21 -17.90 3.75 3.79
C ASP A 21 -16.49 3.18 3.90
N THR A 22 -15.75 3.65 4.90
CA THR A 22 -14.40 3.19 5.16
C THR A 22 -14.51 2.01 6.10
N VAL A 23 -13.95 0.88 5.69
CA VAL A 23 -14.00 -0.38 6.42
C VAL A 23 -12.60 -0.82 6.81
N PRO A 24 -12.46 -1.73 7.80
CA PRO A 24 -11.18 -2.38 8.07
C PRO A 24 -10.63 -3.02 6.80
N CYS A 25 -9.33 -2.85 6.58
CA CYS A 25 -8.64 -3.49 5.48
C CYS A 25 -8.41 -4.98 5.79
N PRO A 26 -8.54 -5.86 4.79
CA PRO A 26 -7.93 -7.18 4.84
C PRO A 26 -6.44 -7.09 5.21
N PRO A 27 -5.87 -8.12 5.85
CA PRO A 27 -4.48 -8.08 6.28
C PRO A 27 -3.52 -7.88 5.12
N ILE A 28 -2.49 -7.06 5.34
CA ILE A 28 -1.33 -6.93 4.44
C ILE A 28 -0.14 -7.55 5.15
N THR A 29 0.51 -8.51 4.49
CA THR A 29 1.62 -9.27 5.06
C THR A 29 2.82 -9.29 4.11
N ALA A 30 4.00 -9.52 4.65
CA ALA A 30 5.23 -9.70 3.87
C ALA A 30 6.06 -10.83 4.48
N PRO A 31 6.50 -11.82 3.68
CA PRO A 31 7.46 -12.83 4.13
C PRO A 31 8.75 -12.18 4.61
N VAL A 32 9.30 -12.67 5.73
CA VAL A 32 10.45 -12.05 6.42
C VAL A 32 11.71 -11.97 5.56
N ASP A 33 11.88 -12.89 4.62
CA ASP A 33 12.97 -12.99 3.66
C ASP A 33 12.82 -12.05 2.46
N THR A 34 11.67 -11.39 2.32
CA THR A 34 11.33 -10.54 1.17
C THR A 34 11.08 -9.08 1.54
N ILE A 35 11.37 -8.69 2.78
CA ILE A 35 11.20 -7.29 3.25
C ILE A 35 12.33 -6.36 2.82
N SER A 36 13.41 -6.92 2.28
CA SER A 36 14.59 -6.21 1.78
C SER A 36 15.13 -6.87 0.53
N ALA A 37 15.69 -6.08 -0.38
CA ALA A 37 16.37 -6.54 -1.58
C ALA A 37 17.53 -5.60 -1.94
N TYR A 38 18.48 -6.11 -2.71
CA TYR A 38 19.56 -5.30 -3.28
C TYR A 38 19.32 -5.11 -4.77
N GLN A 39 19.63 -3.91 -5.27
CA GLN A 39 19.49 -3.58 -6.68
C GLN A 39 20.61 -2.65 -7.12
N THR A 40 21.12 -2.85 -8.34
CA THR A 40 22.02 -1.88 -8.97
C THR A 40 21.22 -0.79 -9.69
N THR A 41 21.69 0.44 -9.61
CA THR A 41 21.15 1.52 -10.44
C THR A 41 21.42 1.28 -11.93
N ASP A 42 20.61 1.88 -12.79
CA ASP A 42 20.57 1.57 -14.22
C ASP A 42 21.83 2.03 -14.97
N GLU A 43 22.39 3.21 -14.66
CA GLU A 43 23.50 3.78 -15.44
C GLU A 43 24.87 3.57 -14.77
N ALA A 44 25.00 3.93 -13.49
CA ALA A 44 26.25 3.91 -12.75
C ALA A 44 26.53 2.56 -12.06
N GLY A 45 25.56 1.64 -12.03
CA GLY A 45 25.68 0.35 -11.37
C GLY A 45 25.89 0.45 -9.84
N ALA A 46 25.49 1.55 -9.22
CA ALA A 46 25.62 1.75 -7.79
C ALA A 46 24.70 0.80 -7.02
N LEU A 47 25.22 0.20 -5.94
CA LEU A 47 24.46 -0.78 -5.16
C LEU A 47 23.50 -0.08 -4.19
N ILE A 48 22.21 -0.40 -4.30
CA ILE A 48 21.14 0.12 -3.45
C ILE A 48 20.59 -1.01 -2.57
N ASP A 49 20.60 -0.79 -1.26
CA ASP A 49 19.83 -1.54 -0.25
C ASP A 49 18.41 -0.97 -0.20
N MET A 50 17.44 -1.78 -0.59
CA MET A 50 16.02 -1.45 -0.60
C MET A 50 15.31 -2.22 0.49
N ARG A 51 14.39 -1.57 1.19
CA ARG A 51 13.54 -2.22 2.18
C ARG A 51 12.17 -1.57 2.29
N PHE A 52 11.17 -2.33 2.73
CA PHE A 52 9.90 -1.74 3.14
C PHE A 52 10.11 -0.81 4.34
N ASN A 53 9.37 0.30 4.34
CA ASN A 53 9.42 1.35 5.34
C ASN A 53 8.00 1.80 5.71
N GLY A 54 7.17 0.83 6.07
CA GLY A 54 5.76 1.02 6.43
C GLY A 54 4.83 0.79 5.24
N VAL A 55 3.62 0.35 5.56
CA VAL A 55 2.52 0.18 4.61
C VAL A 55 1.28 0.76 5.25
N SER A 56 0.53 1.55 4.50
CA SER A 56 -0.79 2.04 4.90
C SER A 56 -1.80 1.71 3.82
N ALA A 57 -3.07 1.62 4.19
CA ALA A 57 -4.14 1.36 3.26
C ALA A 57 -5.43 2.07 3.68
N LEU A 58 -6.21 2.50 2.69
CA LEU A 58 -7.58 2.96 2.84
C LEU A 58 -8.50 1.97 2.14
N CYS A 59 -9.52 1.49 2.85
CA CYS A 59 -10.37 0.41 2.36
C CYS A 59 -11.84 0.79 2.28
N LYS A 60 -12.49 0.36 1.19
CA LYS A 60 -13.90 0.61 0.92
C LYS A 60 -14.57 -0.65 0.38
N VAL A 61 -15.82 -0.87 0.77
CA VAL A 61 -16.63 -1.94 0.16
C VAL A 61 -16.96 -1.54 -1.28
N VAL A 62 -16.86 -2.50 -2.19
CA VAL A 62 -17.23 -2.36 -3.60
C VAL A 62 -18.05 -3.55 -4.07
N GLY A 63 -18.94 -3.32 -5.04
CA GLY A 63 -19.77 -4.39 -5.60
C GLY A 63 -20.65 -5.08 -4.56
N SER A 64 -20.59 -6.41 -4.54
CA SER A 64 -21.40 -7.28 -3.67
C SER A 64 -20.77 -7.62 -2.31
N GLY A 65 -19.62 -7.02 -1.96
CA GLY A 65 -18.97 -7.28 -0.67
C GLY A 65 -17.44 -7.31 -0.69
N ASP A 66 -16.80 -7.20 -1.86
CA ASP A 66 -15.35 -7.15 -1.93
C ASP A 66 -14.81 -5.83 -1.36
N ILE A 67 -13.54 -5.86 -0.93
CA ILE A 67 -12.87 -4.69 -0.38
C ILE A 67 -11.87 -4.15 -1.39
N ARG A 68 -12.10 -2.93 -1.85
CA ARG A 68 -11.09 -2.17 -2.58
C ARG A 68 -10.11 -1.56 -1.58
N MET A 69 -8.85 -1.92 -1.71
CA MET A 69 -7.73 -1.42 -0.93
C MET A 69 -6.91 -0.43 -1.78
N ASP A 70 -6.86 0.82 -1.34
CA ASP A 70 -5.92 1.84 -1.83
C ASP A 70 -4.68 1.80 -0.92
N VAL A 71 -3.63 1.10 -1.35
CA VAL A 71 -2.42 0.78 -0.57
C VAL A 71 -1.29 1.74 -0.93
N ALA A 72 -0.61 2.27 0.09
CA ALA A 72 0.63 3.03 -0.04
C ALA A 72 1.77 2.23 0.61
N ILE A 73 2.72 1.78 -0.22
CA ILE A 73 3.88 1.01 0.21
C ILE A 73 5.06 1.98 0.35
N GLY A 74 5.41 2.28 1.59
CA GLY A 74 6.59 3.07 1.92
C GLY A 74 7.86 2.26 1.68
N MET A 75 8.83 2.87 1.02
CA MET A 75 10.13 2.27 0.75
C MET A 75 11.23 3.08 1.42
N LYS A 76 12.34 2.42 1.74
CA LYS A 76 13.60 3.06 2.08
C LYS A 76 14.68 2.51 1.17
N LEU A 77 15.34 3.41 0.46
CA LEU A 77 16.47 3.12 -0.42
C LEU A 77 17.73 3.72 0.22
N LYS A 78 18.80 2.94 0.26
CA LYS A 78 20.11 3.36 0.76
C LYS A 78 21.19 2.99 -0.25
N ARG A 79 21.94 3.99 -0.73
CA ARG A 79 23.15 3.73 -1.52
C ARG A 79 24.22 3.15 -0.60
N LEU A 80 24.74 1.97 -0.94
CA LEU A 80 25.80 1.31 -0.18
C LEU A 80 27.18 1.69 -0.73
N ASP A 81 27.35 1.56 -2.03
CA ASP A 81 28.64 1.72 -2.71
C ASP A 81 28.47 2.50 -4.03
N GLY A 82 29.56 3.11 -4.49
CA GLY A 82 29.63 3.77 -5.79
C GLY A 82 29.79 5.29 -5.72
N GLY A 83 30.33 5.86 -6.79
CA GLY A 83 30.37 7.31 -6.96
C GLY A 83 28.95 7.91 -6.90
N ALA A 84 28.83 9.06 -6.28
CA ALA A 84 27.58 9.81 -6.23
C ALA A 84 27.27 10.37 -7.63
N VAL A 85 26.46 9.64 -8.39
CA VAL A 85 25.89 10.09 -9.67
C VAL A 85 24.37 10.09 -9.55
N ASP A 86 23.72 11.05 -10.20
CA ASP A 86 22.28 11.05 -10.34
C ASP A 86 21.90 9.84 -11.21
N ASP A 87 21.02 8.96 -10.72
CA ASP A 87 20.71 7.70 -11.38
C ASP A 87 19.28 7.25 -11.07
N VAL A 88 18.83 6.15 -11.68
CA VAL A 88 17.52 5.53 -11.44
C VAL A 88 17.71 4.12 -10.93
N VAL A 89 16.87 3.72 -9.99
CA VAL A 89 16.77 2.33 -9.53
C VAL A 89 15.36 1.79 -9.74
N GLY A 90 15.28 0.59 -10.31
CA GLY A 90 14.04 -0.16 -10.43
C GLY A 90 13.69 -0.87 -9.12
N ILE A 91 12.45 -0.71 -8.66
CA ILE A 91 11.90 -1.43 -7.51
C ILE A 91 10.84 -2.37 -8.05
N THR A 92 10.98 -3.67 -7.79
CA THR A 92 9.95 -4.65 -8.12
C THR A 92 9.30 -5.15 -6.84
N VAL A 93 7.98 -4.99 -6.74
CA VAL A 93 7.18 -5.57 -5.66
C VAL A 93 6.27 -6.64 -6.28
N GLY A 94 6.44 -7.89 -5.86
CA GLY A 94 5.47 -8.94 -6.12
C GLY A 94 4.29 -8.82 -5.18
N THR A 95 3.08 -9.03 -5.68
CA THR A 95 1.86 -9.09 -4.87
C THR A 95 1.15 -10.42 -5.10
N ALA A 96 0.50 -10.92 -4.05
CA ALA A 96 -0.38 -12.08 -4.14
C ALA A 96 -1.60 -11.88 -3.24
N ILE A 97 -2.77 -12.31 -3.71
CA ILE A 97 -3.95 -12.46 -2.88
C ILE A 97 -4.00 -13.91 -2.44
N VAL A 98 -4.07 -14.12 -1.14
CA VAL A 98 -4.08 -15.44 -0.50
C VAL A 98 -5.40 -15.64 0.23
N ASP A 99 -6.07 -16.77 -0.01
CA ASP A 99 -7.32 -17.13 0.66
C ASP A 99 -7.10 -17.64 2.10
N ALA A 100 -8.19 -18.03 2.77
CA ALA A 100 -8.17 -18.51 4.15
C ALA A 100 -7.43 -19.85 4.31
N GLU A 101 -7.31 -20.62 3.22
CA GLU A 101 -6.62 -21.91 3.15
C GLU A 101 -5.16 -21.80 2.66
N ASP A 102 -4.61 -20.58 2.63
CA ASP A 102 -3.24 -20.27 2.18
C ASP A 102 -2.97 -20.54 0.68
N ASN A 103 -4.01 -20.61 -0.17
CA ASN A 103 -3.83 -20.71 -1.61
C ASN A 103 -3.70 -19.33 -2.26
N VAL A 104 -2.81 -19.23 -3.24
CA VAL A 104 -2.70 -18.03 -4.08
C VAL A 104 -3.83 -18.02 -5.09
N VAL A 105 -4.74 -17.05 -4.98
CA VAL A 105 -5.89 -16.90 -5.89
C VAL A 105 -5.66 -15.86 -6.98
N ALA A 106 -4.74 -14.93 -6.77
CA ALA A 106 -4.29 -13.97 -7.77
C ALA A 106 -2.87 -13.48 -7.43
N ASN A 107 -2.11 -13.06 -8.43
CA ASN A 107 -0.81 -12.44 -8.25
C ASN A 107 -0.56 -11.35 -9.30
N ASP A 108 0.29 -10.39 -8.95
CA ASP A 108 0.69 -9.29 -9.83
C ASP A 108 2.11 -8.83 -9.48
N ARG A 109 2.67 -7.94 -10.30
CA ARG A 109 3.97 -7.31 -10.09
C ARG A 109 3.89 -5.82 -10.33
N ILE A 110 4.33 -5.05 -9.34
CA ILE A 110 4.48 -3.60 -9.44
C ILE A 110 5.94 -3.31 -9.80
N ILE A 111 6.14 -2.52 -10.86
CA ILE A 111 7.45 -2.02 -11.25
C ILE A 111 7.44 -0.51 -11.04
N TYR A 112 8.27 -0.04 -10.11
CA TYR A 112 8.43 1.38 -9.80
C TYR A 112 9.84 1.82 -10.13
N ARG A 113 10.01 3.08 -10.53
CA ARG A 113 11.33 3.67 -10.81
C ARG A 113 11.55 4.87 -9.90
N ALA A 114 12.61 4.83 -9.11
CA ALA A 114 13.00 5.92 -8.22
C ALA A 114 14.28 6.58 -8.74
N GLY A 115 14.25 7.89 -8.97
CA GLY A 115 15.47 8.67 -9.19
C GLY A 115 16.24 8.84 -7.88
N MET A 116 17.53 8.55 -7.85
CA MET A 116 18.44 8.73 -6.72
C MET A 116 19.41 9.85 -7.06
N SER A 117 19.33 10.98 -6.36
CA SER A 117 20.31 12.05 -6.61
C SER A 117 21.71 11.64 -6.14
N LYS A 118 22.75 12.19 -6.75
CA LYS A 118 24.13 12.09 -6.26
C LYS A 118 24.25 12.54 -4.79
N GLU A 119 23.52 13.58 -4.39
CA GLU A 119 23.58 14.15 -3.04
C GLU A 119 22.77 13.32 -2.02
N GLU A 120 21.87 12.45 -2.52
CA GLU A 120 21.03 11.58 -1.70
C GLU A 120 21.69 10.22 -1.49
N SER A 121 22.14 9.94 -0.26
CA SER A 121 22.49 8.57 0.17
C SER A 121 21.28 7.76 0.62
N LEU A 122 20.16 8.43 0.90
CA LEU A 122 18.91 7.85 1.37
C LEU A 122 17.71 8.46 0.64
N LYS A 123 16.74 7.64 0.29
CA LYS A 123 15.47 8.07 -0.30
C LYS A 123 14.29 7.28 0.24
N TYR A 124 13.12 7.91 0.33
CA TYR A 124 11.89 7.31 0.85
C TYR A 124 10.73 7.42 -0.14
N PRO A 125 10.76 6.67 -1.26
CA PRO A 125 9.65 6.68 -2.19
C PRO A 125 8.41 5.98 -1.59
N VAL A 126 7.24 6.34 -2.13
CA VAL A 126 5.96 5.69 -1.83
C VAL A 126 5.41 5.12 -3.13
N ILE A 127 5.01 3.85 -3.10
CA ILE A 127 4.40 3.16 -4.23
C ILE A 127 2.91 3.02 -3.95
N ASP A 128 2.09 3.69 -4.75
CA ASP A 128 0.63 3.58 -4.67
C ASP A 128 0.14 2.38 -5.49
N TYR A 129 -0.69 1.54 -4.88
CA TYR A 129 -1.24 0.34 -5.49
C TYR A 129 -2.71 0.16 -5.12
N ARG A 130 -3.55 -0.11 -6.11
CA ARG A 130 -4.97 -0.38 -5.90
C ARG A 130 -5.26 -1.84 -6.22
N VAL A 131 -5.91 -2.52 -5.28
CA VAL A 131 -6.32 -3.92 -5.43
C VAL A 131 -7.71 -4.13 -4.83
N THR A 132 -8.47 -5.10 -5.37
CA THR A 132 -9.73 -5.55 -4.79
C THR A 132 -9.51 -6.95 -4.23
N VAL A 133 -9.87 -7.13 -2.96
CA VAL A 133 -9.60 -8.34 -2.18
C VAL A 133 -10.90 -8.77 -1.49
N ASN A 134 -11.19 -10.07 -1.50
CA ASN A 134 -12.30 -10.61 -0.72
C ASN A 134 -12.04 -10.37 0.79
N PRO A 135 -13.05 -10.08 1.62
CA PRO A 135 -12.87 -9.80 3.05
C PRO A 135 -12.09 -10.86 3.83
N ASP A 136 -12.20 -12.14 3.46
CA ASP A 136 -11.57 -13.26 4.18
C ASP A 136 -10.17 -13.60 3.63
N HIS A 137 -9.69 -12.85 2.64
CA HIS A 137 -8.37 -13.04 2.04
C HIS A 137 -7.36 -12.07 2.67
N ARG A 138 -6.08 -12.26 2.35
CA ARG A 138 -5.01 -11.30 2.67
C ARG A 138 -4.21 -10.91 1.43
N LEU A 139 -3.68 -9.70 1.45
CA LEU A 139 -2.68 -9.25 0.50
C LEU A 139 -1.28 -9.61 1.03
N VAL A 140 -0.49 -10.29 0.21
CA VAL A 140 0.93 -10.54 0.45
C VAL A 140 1.72 -9.62 -0.48
N ILE A 141 2.71 -8.92 0.07
CA ILE A 141 3.68 -8.12 -0.70
C ILE A 141 5.09 -8.66 -0.46
N SER A 142 5.93 -8.60 -1.50
CA SER A 142 7.29 -9.12 -1.48
C SER A 142 8.17 -8.20 -2.30
N LEU A 143 9.31 -7.75 -1.77
CA LEU A 143 10.34 -7.19 -2.62
C LEU A 143 10.96 -8.33 -3.42
N LEU A 144 11.04 -8.13 -4.73
CA LEU A 144 11.69 -9.05 -5.64
C LEU A 144 13.06 -8.46 -5.99
N PRO A 145 14.14 -9.26 -5.94
CA PRO A 145 15.43 -8.85 -6.46
C PRO A 145 15.33 -8.62 -7.98
N ALA A 146 16.34 -7.96 -8.55
CA ALA A 146 16.47 -7.90 -10.01
C ALA A 146 16.40 -9.30 -10.61
N PRO A 147 15.70 -9.47 -11.74
CA PRO A 147 15.91 -10.63 -12.61
C PRO A 147 17.35 -10.68 -13.15
#